data_AF-A0A949KEM8-F1
#
_entry.id   AF-A0A949KEM8-F1
#
_cell.length_a   1.000
_cell.length_b   1.000
_cell.length_c   1.000
_cell.angle_alpha   90.00
_cell.angle_beta   90.00
_cell.angle_gamma   90.00
#
_symmetry.space_group_name_H-M   'P 1'
#
loop_
_entity.id
_entity.type
_entity.pdbx_description
1 polymer ?
#
loop_
_entity_poly.entity_id
_entity_poly.type
_entity_poly.pdbx_seq_one_letter_code
_entity_poly.pdbx_strand_id
1 'polypeptide(L)'
;MDDYEEALRTLQALEKAVSLADHLREHELAGLAVALEREFEDGEDPAAVAGKVLKDIGNRLLQLENAIAGRKVTIASQRTKVEKLKCLHDVFRRLTNNPAISQVCIEVEEKQGSNTYRIVDQDGVDLSPLLSQGDLNSLALALFFGLSSSATEHCAMGMLMLDDPSQSMGTGHKARCSASVGAV
;
A
#
# COMPACT_ATOMS: atom_id res chain seq x y z
N MET A 1 50.93 43.39 -50.87
CA MET A 1 51.56 42.22 -50.19
C MET A 1 50.90 42.00 -48.84
N ASP A 2 50.56 43.07 -48.10
CA ASP A 2 49.88 43.00 -46.80
C ASP A 2 48.53 42.25 -46.80
N ASP A 3 47.67 42.45 -47.81
CA ASP A 3 46.37 41.76 -47.89
C ASP A 3 46.49 40.22 -47.98
N TYR A 4 47.58 39.71 -48.58
CA TYR A 4 47.80 38.27 -48.72
C TYR A 4 48.28 37.64 -47.40
N GLU A 5 49.14 38.33 -46.65
CA GLU A 5 49.56 37.86 -45.33
C GLU A 5 48.40 37.89 -44.32
N GLU A 6 47.52 38.89 -44.42
CA GLU A 6 46.32 38.98 -43.58
C GLU A 6 45.31 37.86 -43.92
N ALA A 7 45.10 37.56 -45.20
CA ALA A 7 44.32 36.40 -45.64
C ALA A 7 44.92 35.07 -45.15
N LEU A 8 46.25 34.94 -45.12
CA LEU A 8 46.91 33.72 -44.64
C LEU A 8 46.74 33.55 -43.12
N ARG A 9 46.85 34.65 -42.36
CA ARG A 9 46.64 34.64 -40.90
C ARG A 9 45.20 34.28 -40.53
N THR A 10 44.22 34.82 -41.27
CA THR A 10 42.80 34.52 -41.04
C THR A 10 42.46 33.07 -41.36
N LEU A 11 42.99 32.52 -42.46
CA LEU A 11 42.86 31.09 -42.78
C LEU A 11 43.44 30.18 -41.69
N GLN A 12 44.65 30.48 -41.20
CA GLN A 12 45.27 29.73 -40.11
C GLN A 12 44.47 29.82 -38.80
N ALA A 13 43.85 30.97 -38.52
CA ALA A 13 42.99 31.13 -37.36
C ALA A 13 41.68 30.33 -37.49
N LEU A 14 41.08 30.32 -38.68
CA LEU A 14 39.88 29.53 -38.99
C LEU A 14 40.17 28.03 -38.89
N GLU A 15 41.28 27.56 -39.44
CA GLU A 15 41.67 26.14 -39.38
C GLU A 15 41.88 25.68 -37.93
N LYS A 16 42.52 26.50 -37.10
CA LYS A 16 42.64 26.25 -35.65
C LYS A 16 41.28 26.24 -34.95
N ALA A 17 40.38 27.17 -35.30
CA ALA A 17 39.06 27.25 -34.70
C ALA A 17 38.20 26.02 -35.05
N VAL A 18 38.29 25.53 -36.30
CA VAL A 18 37.61 24.31 -36.75
C VAL A 18 38.16 23.08 -36.00
N SER A 19 39.48 22.92 -35.94
CA SER A 19 40.10 21.80 -35.20
C SER A 19 39.74 21.81 -33.71
N LEU A 20 39.66 22.99 -33.08
CA LEU A 20 39.20 23.12 -31.69
C LEU A 20 37.73 22.71 -31.55
N ALA A 21 36.87 23.16 -32.48
CA ALA A 21 35.46 22.82 -32.48
C ALA A 21 35.23 21.31 -32.65
N ASP A 22 36.01 20.65 -33.53
CA ASP A 22 35.93 19.21 -33.73
C ASP A 22 36.31 18.43 -32.46
N HIS A 23 37.41 18.83 -31.80
CA HIS A 23 37.82 18.21 -30.53
C HIS A 23 36.80 18.40 -29.41
N LEU A 24 36.21 19.59 -29.30
CA LEU A 24 35.14 19.85 -28.33
C LEU A 24 33.92 18.97 -28.60
N ARG A 25 33.53 18.84 -29.88
CA ARG A 25 32.41 18.01 -30.30
C ARG A 25 32.64 16.53 -29.97
N GLU A 26 33.83 16.01 -30.28
CA GLU A 26 34.20 14.62 -29.94
C GLU A 26 34.15 14.36 -28.43
N HIS A 27 34.63 15.31 -27.62
CA HIS A 27 34.59 15.20 -26.16
C HIS A 27 33.16 15.19 -25.61
N GLU A 28 32.28 16.04 -26.13
CA GLU A 28 30.86 16.07 -25.74
C GLU A 28 30.12 14.79 -26.15
N LEU A 29 30.38 14.29 -27.36
CA LEU A 29 29.84 13.02 -27.85
C LEU A 29 30.28 11.84 -26.97
N ALA A 30 31.56 11.77 -26.62
CA ALA A 30 32.09 10.74 -25.73
C ALA A 30 31.42 10.80 -24.34
N GLY A 31 31.21 12.00 -23.80
CA GLY A 31 30.52 12.19 -22.52
C GLY A 31 29.08 11.67 -22.55
N LEU A 32 28.33 11.97 -23.62
CA LEU A 32 26.96 11.46 -23.80
C LEU A 32 26.92 9.94 -24.04
N ALA A 33 27.88 9.40 -24.78
CA ALA A 33 27.95 7.97 -25.07
C ALA A 33 28.18 7.16 -23.79
N VAL A 34 29.09 7.64 -22.93
CA VAL A 34 29.33 7.07 -21.60
C VAL A 34 28.08 7.20 -20.73
N ALA A 35 27.45 8.37 -20.69
CA ALA A 35 26.27 8.60 -19.85
C ALA A 35 25.05 7.75 -20.25
N LEU A 36 24.93 7.42 -21.54
CA LEU A 36 23.87 6.56 -22.08
C LEU A 36 24.28 5.08 -22.19
N GLU A 37 25.53 4.75 -21.81
CA GLU A 37 26.15 3.43 -22.00
C GLU A 37 25.97 2.89 -23.43
N ARG A 38 26.07 3.78 -24.42
CA ARG A 38 25.74 3.50 -25.81
C ARG A 38 26.60 4.32 -26.77
N GLU A 39 27.04 3.68 -27.86
CA GLU A 39 27.67 4.38 -28.99
C GLU A 39 26.61 4.99 -29.93
N PHE A 40 26.93 6.16 -30.50
CA PHE A 40 26.09 6.84 -31.49
C PHE A 40 26.50 6.41 -32.90
N GLU A 41 25.52 6.14 -33.77
CA GLU A 41 25.79 5.84 -35.16
C GLU A 41 26.04 7.12 -35.98
N ASP A 42 26.74 7.00 -37.11
CA ASP A 42 26.99 8.11 -38.03
C ASP A 42 25.66 8.72 -38.52
N GLY A 43 25.44 9.98 -38.17
CA GLY A 43 24.23 10.73 -38.53
C GLY A 43 23.11 10.73 -37.49
N GLU A 44 23.28 10.04 -36.35
CA GLU A 44 22.38 10.24 -35.21
C GLU A 44 22.60 11.60 -34.56
N ASP A 45 21.50 12.28 -34.19
CA ASP A 45 21.54 13.46 -33.33
C ASP A 45 21.62 12.99 -31.86
N PRO A 46 22.79 13.09 -31.21
CA PRO A 46 23.01 12.61 -29.84
C PRO A 46 22.13 13.36 -28.83
N ALA A 47 21.85 14.64 -29.10
CA ALA A 47 21.00 15.46 -28.24
C ALA A 47 19.54 15.00 -28.32
N ALA A 48 19.06 14.64 -29.51
CA ALA A 48 17.74 14.06 -29.69
C ALA A 48 17.59 12.70 -29.00
N VAL A 49 18.63 11.84 -29.10
CA VAL A 49 18.66 10.53 -28.43
C VAL A 49 18.65 10.69 -26.90
N ALA A 50 19.52 11.54 -26.36
CA ALA A 50 19.55 11.83 -24.92
C ALA A 50 18.23 12.41 -24.42
N GLY A 51 17.64 13.34 -25.18
CA GLY A 51 16.33 13.92 -24.87
C GLY A 51 15.20 12.88 -24.83
N LYS A 52 15.21 11.93 -25.77
CA LYS A 52 14.25 10.81 -25.78
C LYS A 52 14.42 9.92 -24.55
N VAL A 53 15.66 9.52 -24.22
CA VAL A 53 15.94 8.68 -23.06
C VAL A 53 15.51 9.36 -21.76
N LEU A 54 15.82 10.65 -21.59
CA LEU A 54 15.39 11.43 -20.42
C LEU A 54 13.86 11.48 -20.30
N LYS A 55 13.16 11.65 -21.42
CA LYS A 55 11.69 11.64 -21.46
C LYS A 55 11.13 10.28 -21.06
N ASP A 56 11.71 9.19 -21.56
CA ASP A 56 11.29 7.83 -21.23
C ASP A 56 11.55 7.50 -19.75
N ILE A 57 12.68 7.93 -19.19
CA ILE A 57 12.98 7.84 -17.75
C ILE A 57 11.94 8.63 -16.94
N GLY A 58 11.65 9.87 -17.34
CA GLY A 58 10.64 10.71 -16.68
C GLY A 58 9.26 10.04 -16.64
N ASN A 59 8.83 9.46 -17.76
CA ASN A 59 7.56 8.72 -17.82
C ASN A 59 7.55 7.49 -16.90
N ARG A 60 8.64 6.72 -16.85
CA ARG A 60 8.78 5.55 -15.97
C ARG A 60 8.75 5.93 -14.49
N LEU A 61 9.40 7.02 -14.12
CA LEU A 61 9.37 7.55 -12.75
C LEU A 61 7.93 7.93 -12.34
N LEU A 62 7.20 8.59 -13.23
CA LEU A 62 5.82 9.01 -12.99
C LEU A 62 4.88 7.79 -12.83
N GLN A 63 5.09 6.74 -13.63
CA GLN A 63 4.37 5.46 -13.46
C GLN A 63 4.69 4.79 -12.11
N LEU A 64 5.95 4.79 -11.69
CA LEU A 64 6.36 4.23 -10.40
C LEU A 64 5.76 5.03 -9.23
N GLU A 65 5.76 6.36 -9.31
CA GLU A 65 5.16 7.21 -8.29
C GLU A 65 3.67 6.91 -8.12
N ASN A 66 2.93 6.83 -9.22
CA ASN A 66 1.51 6.46 -9.21
C ASN A 66 1.28 5.05 -8.65
N ALA A 67 2.11 4.08 -9.02
CA ALA A 67 2.00 2.72 -8.50
C ALA A 67 2.28 2.65 -6.99
N ILE A 68 3.26 3.41 -6.50
CA ILE A 68 3.59 3.51 -5.07
C ILE A 68 2.44 4.19 -4.32
N ALA A 69 1.91 5.29 -4.85
CA ALA A 69 0.76 5.99 -4.26
C ALA A 69 -0.45 5.07 -4.13
N GLY A 70 -0.79 4.34 -5.19
CA GLY A 70 -1.88 3.35 -5.18
C GLY A 70 -1.65 2.26 -4.13
N ARG A 71 -0.45 1.66 -4.09
CA ARG A 71 -0.12 0.62 -3.10
C ARG A 71 -0.16 1.13 -1.66
N LYS A 72 0.28 2.36 -1.39
CA LYS A 72 0.21 2.97 -0.05
C LYS A 72 -1.23 3.05 0.46
N VAL A 73 -2.16 3.46 -0.40
CA VAL A 73 -3.60 3.50 -0.06
C VAL A 73 -4.12 2.09 0.24
N THR A 74 -3.77 1.09 -0.58
CA THR A 74 -4.16 -0.29 -0.34
C THR A 74 -3.61 -0.81 1.00
N ILE A 75 -2.33 -0.59 1.28
CA ILE A 75 -1.68 -1.02 2.54
C ILE A 75 -2.34 -0.35 3.74
N ALA A 76 -2.63 0.95 3.68
CA ALA A 76 -3.34 1.65 4.74
C ALA A 76 -4.71 1.01 5.00
N SER A 77 -5.48 0.74 3.93
CA SER A 77 -6.80 0.10 4.06
C SER A 77 -6.72 -1.32 4.66
N GLN A 78 -5.70 -2.10 4.29
CA GLN A 78 -5.47 -3.44 4.83
C GLN A 78 -5.03 -3.38 6.29
N ARG A 79 -4.16 -2.45 6.67
CA ARG A 79 -3.74 -2.25 8.06
C ARG A 79 -4.92 -1.94 8.97
N THR A 80 -5.82 -1.05 8.53
CA THR A 80 -7.06 -0.77 9.26
C THR A 80 -7.94 -2.01 9.40
N LYS A 81 -8.06 -2.86 8.36
CA LYS A 81 -8.80 -4.14 8.47
C LYS A 81 -8.16 -5.10 9.48
N VAL A 82 -6.82 -5.20 9.49
CA VAL A 82 -6.10 -6.05 10.44
C VAL A 82 -6.25 -5.54 11.89
N GLU A 83 -6.17 -4.23 12.12
CA GLU A 83 -6.41 -3.63 13.44
C GLU A 83 -7.85 -3.89 13.93
N LYS A 84 -8.84 -3.84 13.03
CA LYS A 84 -10.24 -4.20 13.33
C LYS A 84 -10.39 -5.67 13.76
N LEU A 85 -9.76 -6.59 13.04
CA LEU A 85 -9.79 -8.02 13.36
C LEU A 85 -9.11 -8.33 14.71
N LYS A 86 -8.03 -7.62 15.05
CA LYS A 86 -7.38 -7.74 16.36
C LYS A 86 -8.29 -7.30 17.50
N CYS A 87 -8.98 -6.17 17.36
CA CYS A 87 -9.91 -5.67 18.37
C CYS A 87 -11.05 -6.67 18.63
N LEU A 88 -11.63 -7.26 17.58
CA LEU A 88 -12.65 -8.30 17.70
C LEU A 88 -12.12 -9.54 18.43
N HIS A 89 -10.91 -9.99 18.06
CA HIS A 89 -10.26 -11.13 18.70
C HIS A 89 -10.06 -10.91 20.21
N ASP A 90 -9.56 -9.74 20.60
CA ASP A 90 -9.30 -9.42 22.01
C ASP A 90 -10.59 -9.38 22.84
N VAL A 91 -11.67 -8.81 22.29
CA VAL A 91 -12.97 -8.77 22.98
C VAL A 91 -13.57 -10.17 23.10
N PHE A 92 -13.53 -10.98 22.04
CA PHE A 92 -14.03 -12.34 22.08
C PHE A 92 -13.30 -13.19 23.13
N ARG A 93 -11.95 -13.12 23.14
CA ARG A 93 -11.12 -13.86 24.09
C ARG A 93 -11.44 -13.50 25.55
N ARG A 94 -11.68 -12.22 25.84
CA ARG A 94 -12.10 -11.76 27.17
C ARG A 94 -13.47 -12.31 27.60
N LEU A 95 -14.39 -12.51 26.65
CA LEU A 95 -15.75 -12.95 26.95
C LEU A 95 -15.89 -14.47 27.10
N THR A 96 -15.22 -15.26 26.26
CA THR A 96 -15.43 -16.73 26.20
C THR A 96 -14.39 -17.52 27.01
N ASN A 97 -13.16 -16.99 27.17
CA ASN A 97 -12.04 -17.64 27.88
C ASN A 97 -11.91 -19.15 27.58
N ASN A 98 -12.18 -19.55 26.34
CA ASN A 98 -12.15 -20.94 25.90
C ASN A 98 -10.72 -21.30 25.45
N PRO A 99 -10.00 -22.18 26.16
CA PRO A 99 -8.61 -22.53 25.81
C PRO A 99 -8.48 -23.30 24.49
N ALA A 100 -9.58 -23.86 23.96
CA ALA A 100 -9.58 -24.56 22.67
C ALA A 100 -9.62 -23.61 21.46
N ILE A 101 -9.87 -22.31 21.68
CA ILE A 101 -10.00 -21.31 20.59
C ILE A 101 -8.88 -20.29 20.75
N SER A 102 -7.81 -20.45 19.98
CA SER A 102 -6.66 -19.54 19.96
C SER A 102 -6.93 -18.26 19.18
N GLN A 103 -7.65 -18.35 18.06
CA GLN A 103 -8.08 -17.21 17.24
C GLN A 103 -9.46 -17.46 16.65
N VAL A 104 -10.20 -16.36 16.44
CA VAL A 104 -11.49 -16.38 15.73
C VAL A 104 -11.35 -15.50 14.51
N CYS A 105 -11.64 -16.07 13.35
CA CYS A 105 -11.64 -15.42 12.07
C CYS A 105 -13.06 -15.47 11.50
N ILE A 106 -13.43 -14.41 10.78
CA ILE A 106 -14.71 -14.36 10.06
C ILE A 106 -14.40 -14.37 8.58
N GLU A 107 -14.79 -15.46 7.93
CA GLU A 107 -14.76 -15.56 6.49
C GLU A 107 -16.08 -15.05 5.91
N VAL A 108 -15.98 -14.35 4.78
CA VAL A 108 -17.14 -13.88 4.01
C VAL A 108 -17.13 -14.59 2.68
N GLU A 109 -18.16 -15.41 2.43
CA GLU A 109 -18.48 -15.90 1.10
C GLU A 109 -19.54 -14.98 0.48
N GLU A 110 -19.14 -14.19 -0.51
CA GLU A 110 -20.07 -13.40 -1.31
C GLU A 110 -20.69 -14.29 -2.40
N LYS A 111 -21.99 -14.58 -2.28
CA LYS A 111 -22.78 -15.27 -3.31
C LYS A 111 -23.84 -14.31 -3.84
N GLN A 112 -23.76 -13.93 -5.11
CA GLN A 112 -24.74 -13.12 -5.88
C GLN A 112 -25.91 -12.55 -5.05
N GLY A 113 -25.66 -11.45 -4.32
CA GLY A 113 -26.68 -10.72 -3.55
C GLY A 113 -26.83 -11.10 -2.06
N SER A 114 -26.07 -12.07 -1.55
CA SER A 114 -26.05 -12.46 -0.13
C SER A 114 -24.63 -12.75 0.36
N ASN A 115 -24.30 -12.21 1.53
CA ASN A 115 -23.04 -12.48 2.21
C ASN A 115 -23.27 -13.58 3.23
N THR A 116 -22.62 -14.73 3.05
CA THR A 116 -22.59 -15.79 4.05
C THR A 116 -21.34 -15.62 4.90
N TYR A 117 -21.51 -15.45 6.21
CA TYR A 117 -20.42 -15.29 7.16
C TYR A 117 -20.16 -16.62 7.84
N ARG A 118 -18.91 -17.12 7.78
CA ARG A 118 -18.47 -18.29 8.55
C ARG A 118 -17.51 -17.87 9.65
N ILE A 119 -17.65 -18.51 10.80
CA ILE A 119 -16.79 -18.28 11.96
C ILE A 119 -15.81 -19.45 12.01
N VAL A 120 -14.55 -19.18 11.76
CA VAL A 120 -13.50 -20.20 11.66
C VAL A 120 -12.37 -19.92 12.65
N ASP A 121 -11.58 -20.93 12.96
CA ASP A 121 -10.32 -20.77 13.69
C ASP A 121 -9.16 -20.36 12.77
N GLN A 122 -7.94 -20.28 13.31
CA GLN A 122 -6.74 -19.96 12.53
C GLN A 122 -6.42 -20.97 11.42
N ASP A 123 -6.96 -22.18 11.50
CA ASP A 123 -6.74 -23.27 10.56
C ASP A 123 -7.89 -23.40 9.55
N GLY A 124 -8.87 -22.48 9.59
CA GLY A 124 -10.03 -22.47 8.70
C GLY A 124 -11.12 -23.48 9.09
N VAL A 125 -11.04 -24.05 10.29
CA VAL A 125 -12.04 -25.01 10.80
C VAL A 125 -13.24 -24.24 11.32
N ASP A 126 -14.44 -24.65 10.90
CA ASP A 126 -15.69 -24.06 11.38
C ASP A 126 -15.82 -24.24 12.90
N LEU A 127 -15.92 -23.11 13.60
CA LEU A 127 -16.07 -23.05 15.05
C LEU A 127 -17.53 -23.14 15.49
N SER A 128 -18.49 -22.94 14.58
CA SER A 128 -19.94 -23.04 14.87
C SER A 128 -20.35 -24.27 15.68
N PRO A 129 -19.86 -25.50 15.40
CA PRO A 129 -20.21 -26.69 16.20
C PRO A 129 -19.55 -26.72 17.60
N LEU A 130 -18.51 -25.94 17.85
CA LEU A 130 -17.77 -25.88 19.11
C LEU A 130 -18.24 -24.75 20.02
N LEU A 131 -18.98 -23.78 19.48
CA LEU A 131 -19.48 -22.63 20.21
C LEU A 131 -20.81 -22.95 20.87
N SER A 132 -20.89 -22.75 22.19
CA SER A 132 -22.18 -22.78 22.87
C SER A 132 -23.02 -21.56 22.48
N GLN A 133 -24.32 -21.60 22.75
CA GLN A 133 -25.19 -20.44 22.53
C GLN A 133 -24.70 -19.19 23.29
N GLY A 134 -24.11 -19.35 24.47
CA GLY A 134 -23.50 -18.25 25.23
C GLY A 134 -22.23 -17.69 24.58
N ASP A 135 -21.45 -18.53 23.90
CA ASP A 135 -20.27 -18.10 23.15
C ASP A 135 -20.66 -17.37 21.86
N LEU A 136 -21.73 -17.81 21.18
CA LEU A 136 -22.28 -17.12 20.01
C LEU A 136 -22.80 -15.72 20.36
N ASN A 137 -23.46 -15.56 21.52
CA ASN A 137 -23.89 -14.24 21.98
C ASN A 137 -22.71 -13.35 22.38
N SER A 138 -21.68 -13.94 22.98
CA SER A 138 -20.42 -13.24 23.28
C SER A 138 -19.71 -12.79 22.00
N LEU A 139 -19.74 -13.60 20.95
CA LEU A 139 -19.22 -13.25 19.64
C LEU A 139 -20.02 -12.14 18.97
N ALA A 140 -21.35 -12.19 19.04
CA ALA A 140 -22.22 -11.13 18.54
C ALA A 140 -21.91 -9.80 19.25
N LEU A 141 -21.73 -9.82 20.57
CA LEU A 141 -21.31 -8.65 21.33
C LEU A 141 -19.91 -8.17 20.91
N ALA A 142 -18.94 -9.07 20.78
CA ALA A 142 -17.59 -8.73 20.31
C ALA A 142 -17.59 -8.10 18.92
N LEU A 143 -18.46 -8.57 18.03
CA LEU A 143 -18.72 -7.98 16.73
C LEU A 143 -19.28 -6.56 16.85
N PHE A 144 -20.31 -6.35 17.66
CA PHE A 144 -20.89 -5.02 17.87
C PHE A 144 -19.89 -4.04 18.48
N PHE A 145 -19.11 -4.47 19.49
CA PHE A 145 -18.05 -3.64 20.09
C PHE A 145 -16.90 -3.37 19.14
N GLY A 146 -16.49 -4.36 18.35
CA GLY A 146 -15.48 -4.19 17.31
C GLY A 146 -15.96 -3.20 16.25
N LEU A 147 -17.21 -3.29 15.82
CA LEU A 147 -17.81 -2.34 14.87
C LEU A 147 -17.89 -0.93 15.45
N SER A 148 -18.38 -0.77 16.68
CA SER A 148 -18.52 0.55 17.33
C SER A 148 -17.18 1.22 17.62
N SER A 149 -16.16 0.43 17.99
CA SER A 149 -14.79 0.92 18.24
C SER A 149 -14.02 1.23 16.95
N SER A 150 -14.50 0.71 15.81
CA SER A 150 -13.84 0.83 14.50
C SER A 150 -14.33 2.00 13.64
N ALA A 151 -15.10 2.89 14.24
CA ALA A 151 -15.81 3.96 13.57
C ALA A 151 -14.89 4.97 12.87
N THR A 152 -14.66 4.73 11.58
CA THR A 152 -14.59 5.82 10.60
C THR A 152 -15.91 6.59 10.62
N GLU A 153 -15.86 7.89 10.32
CA GLU A 153 -16.85 8.98 10.51
C GLU A 153 -18.36 8.69 10.24
N HIS A 154 -18.73 7.54 9.70
CA HIS A 154 -20.11 7.12 9.41
C HIS A 154 -20.62 5.90 10.20
N CYS A 155 -19.82 5.30 11.09
CA CYS A 155 -20.21 4.10 11.86
C CYS A 155 -19.85 4.18 13.36
N ALA A 156 -19.68 5.38 13.91
CA ALA A 156 -19.60 5.56 15.36
C ALA A 156 -21.00 5.30 15.93
N MET A 157 -21.21 4.11 16.48
CA MET A 157 -22.35 3.91 17.37
C MET A 157 -22.08 4.73 18.63
N GLY A 158 -22.50 6.00 18.62
CA GLY A 158 -22.36 6.91 19.76
C GLY A 158 -23.09 6.42 21.02
N MET A 159 -23.99 5.45 20.88
CA MET A 159 -24.65 4.77 21.98
C MET A 159 -25.10 3.38 21.52
N LEU A 160 -24.65 2.32 22.21
CA LEU A 160 -25.12 0.94 22.01
C LEU A 160 -26.10 0.61 23.16
N MET A 161 -27.39 0.54 22.85
CA MET A 161 -28.40 0.06 23.81
C MET A 161 -28.54 -1.45 23.66
N LEU A 162 -28.30 -2.17 24.74
CA LEU A 162 -28.44 -3.62 24.81
C LEU A 162 -29.62 -3.94 25.73
N ASP A 163 -30.65 -4.61 25.20
CA ASP A 163 -31.78 -5.07 25.99
C ASP A 163 -31.45 -6.45 26.61
N ASP A 164 -31.08 -6.42 27.89
CA ASP A 164 -30.57 -7.55 28.69
C ASP A 164 -29.71 -8.57 27.90
N PRO A 165 -28.51 -8.16 27.43
CA PRO A 165 -27.63 -9.00 26.60
C PRO A 165 -27.14 -10.25 27.33
N SER A 166 -27.44 -10.36 28.62
CA SER A 166 -26.98 -11.41 29.51
C SER A 166 -27.95 -12.59 29.60
N GLN A 167 -29.22 -12.46 29.20
CA GLN A 167 -30.25 -13.47 29.47
C GLN A 167 -29.87 -14.90 29.05
N SER A 168 -29.21 -15.02 27.92
CA SER A 168 -28.80 -16.28 27.28
C SER A 168 -27.35 -16.68 27.59
N MET A 169 -26.68 -15.98 28.50
CA MET A 169 -25.30 -16.26 28.92
C MET A 169 -25.28 -17.12 30.20
N GLY A 170 -24.34 -18.07 30.27
CA GLY A 170 -24.04 -18.80 31.50
C GLY A 170 -23.52 -17.86 32.61
N THR A 171 -23.62 -18.27 33.87
CA THR A 171 -23.22 -17.43 35.03
C THR A 171 -21.79 -16.89 34.94
N GLY A 172 -20.86 -17.68 34.39
CA GLY A 172 -19.48 -17.25 34.13
C GLY A 172 -19.35 -16.21 33.01
N HIS A 173 -20.13 -16.35 31.94
CA HIS A 173 -20.17 -15.39 30.83
C HIS A 173 -20.84 -14.07 31.25
N LYS A 174 -21.88 -14.12 32.08
CA LYS A 174 -22.54 -12.92 32.65
C LYS A 174 -21.57 -12.05 33.45
N ALA A 175 -20.81 -12.67 34.35
CA ALA A 175 -19.83 -11.96 35.18
C ALA A 175 -18.75 -11.25 34.33
N ARG A 176 -18.30 -11.90 33.25
CA ARG A 176 -17.32 -11.31 32.33
C ARG A 176 -17.92 -10.21 31.47
N CYS A 177 -19.16 -10.37 31.01
CA CYS A 177 -19.87 -9.35 30.24
C CYS A 177 -20.00 -8.04 31.04
N SER A 178 -20.39 -8.12 32.32
CA SER A 178 -20.44 -6.93 33.21
C SER A 178 -19.07 -6.28 33.39
N ALA A 179 -17.99 -7.06 33.49
CA ALA A 179 -16.64 -6.53 33.63
C ALA A 179 -16.12 -5.86 32.34
N SER A 180 -16.48 -6.38 31.16
CA SER A 180 -16.09 -5.81 29.87
C SER A 180 -16.89 -4.58 29.48
N VAL A 181 -18.17 -4.49 29.86
CA VAL A 181 -19.03 -3.32 29.57
C VAL A 181 -18.65 -2.09 30.41
N GLY A 182 -18.11 -2.29 31.61
CA GLY A 182 -17.63 -1.18 32.46
C GLY A 182 -16.24 -0.64 32.12
N ALA A 183 -15.52 -1.28 31.18
CA ALA A 183 -14.13 -0.96 30.83
C ALA A 183 -13.97 -0.39 29.41
N VAL A 184 -15.08 -0.20 28.69
CA VAL A 184 -15.17 0.50 27.40
C VAL A 184 -15.79 1.86 27.65
#